data_AF-A0A960SG67-F1
#
_entry.id   AF-A0A960SG67-F1
#
_cell.length_a   1.000
_cell.length_b   1.000
_cell.length_c   1.000
_cell.angle_alpha   90.00
_cell.angle_beta   90.00
_cell.angle_gamma   90.00
#
_symmetry.space_group_name_H-M   'P 1'
#
loop_
_entity.id
_entity.type
_entity.pdbx_description
1 polymer ?
#
loop_
_entity_poly.entity_id
_entity_poly.type
_entity_poly.pdbx_seq_one_letter_code
_entity_poly.pdbx_strand_id
1 'polypeptide(L)'
;MSGDTHQGELNCIPWSEKGGYDMYEFVSSPLAQGMSGKLQRKIPEIYLREWYQDAPNFGYLIFDLDKEDPSLRYNLIDVFGDTVFDWFEVRASELVNGVKSWPEKIDESEQMKREYDMYPDLPPR
;
A
#
# COMPACT_ATOMS: atom_id res chain seq x y z
N MET A 1 -1.50 -9.88 4.59
CA MET A 1 -1.21 -8.99 5.72
C MET A 1 0.09 -9.42 6.36
N SER A 2 0.94 -8.47 6.69
CA SER A 2 2.23 -8.68 7.34
C SER A 2 2.42 -7.62 8.44
N GLY A 3 3.47 -7.80 9.26
CA GLY A 3 3.82 -6.93 10.38
C GLY A 3 5.27 -7.16 10.80
N ASP A 4 5.61 -6.84 12.06
CA ASP A 4 6.97 -7.00 12.61
C ASP A 4 8.04 -6.13 11.90
N THR A 5 7.61 -5.03 11.27
CA THR A 5 8.49 -4.10 10.54
C THR A 5 8.69 -2.77 11.26
N HIS A 6 7.92 -2.50 12.32
CA HIS A 6 7.78 -1.16 12.94
C HIS A 6 7.30 -0.06 11.97
N GLN A 7 6.83 -0.42 10.77
CA GLN A 7 6.38 0.50 9.74
C GLN A 7 5.02 0.06 9.19
N GLY A 8 4.22 1.03 8.78
CA GLY A 8 3.01 0.81 8.00
C GLY A 8 3.31 0.93 6.51
N GLU A 9 2.87 -0.03 5.70
CA GLU A 9 3.10 0.02 4.24
C GLU A 9 1.89 -0.50 3.47
N LEU A 10 1.75 -0.02 2.24
CA LEU A 10 0.81 -0.51 1.26
C LEU A 10 1.54 -0.74 -0.07
N ASN A 11 1.68 -2.01 -0.44
CA ASN A 11 2.48 -2.43 -1.58
C ASN A 11 1.66 -3.28 -2.57
N CYS A 12 2.11 -3.32 -3.82
CA CYS A 12 1.65 -4.25 -4.84
C CYS A 12 2.80 -5.14 -5.32
N ILE A 13 2.48 -6.41 -5.57
CA ILE A 13 3.35 -7.41 -6.19
C ILE A 13 2.71 -7.78 -7.54
N PRO A 14 3.15 -7.17 -8.65
CA PRO A 14 2.59 -7.42 -9.96
C PRO A 14 2.73 -8.88 -10.41
N TRP A 15 1.59 -9.46 -10.76
CA TRP A 15 1.52 -10.82 -11.30
C TRP A 15 0.54 -10.94 -12.48
N SER A 16 -0.22 -9.88 -12.76
CA SER A 16 -1.16 -9.80 -13.90
C SER A 16 -0.51 -10.11 -15.24
N GLU A 17 0.67 -9.54 -15.51
CA GLU A 17 1.41 -9.80 -16.75
C GLU A 17 2.06 -11.19 -16.82
N LYS A 18 2.12 -11.89 -15.69
CA LYS A 18 2.65 -13.26 -15.56
C LYS A 18 1.54 -14.32 -15.60
N GLY A 19 0.31 -13.92 -15.92
CA GLY A 19 -0.85 -14.80 -16.05
C GLY A 19 -1.60 -15.11 -14.75
N GLY A 20 -1.27 -14.46 -13.62
CA GLY A 20 -2.11 -14.44 -12.42
C GLY A 20 -2.78 -13.08 -12.22
N TYR A 21 -3.13 -12.74 -11.00
CA TYR A 21 -3.68 -11.43 -10.62
C TYR A 21 -2.69 -10.67 -9.72
N ASP A 22 -2.78 -9.35 -9.67
CA ASP A 22 -1.89 -8.54 -8.83
C ASP A 22 -2.17 -8.75 -7.34
N MET A 23 -1.13 -8.98 -6.56
CA MET A 23 -1.25 -9.20 -5.12
C MET A 23 -1.00 -7.90 -4.37
N TYR A 24 -1.75 -7.69 -3.31
CA TYR A 24 -1.64 -6.51 -2.46
C TYR A 24 -1.13 -6.89 -1.08
N GLU A 25 -0.10 -6.20 -0.61
CA GLU A 25 0.47 -6.39 0.72
C GLU A 25 0.09 -5.22 1.63
N PHE A 26 -0.59 -5.57 2.73
CA PHE A 26 -0.94 -4.67 3.82
C PHE A 26 0.00 -4.93 4.98
N VAL A 27 0.94 -4.01 5.22
CA VAL A 27 1.89 -4.09 6.33
C VAL A 27 1.41 -3.17 7.45
N SER A 28 1.19 -3.73 8.63
CA SER A 28 0.89 -2.95 9.83
C SER A 28 1.66 -3.52 11.00
N SER A 29 2.21 -2.66 11.85
CA SER A 29 3.02 -3.09 12.99
C SER A 29 2.40 -2.59 14.30
N PRO A 30 1.55 -3.40 14.94
CA PRO A 30 1.03 -3.08 16.25
C PRO A 30 2.11 -3.41 17.28
N LEU A 31 2.86 -2.41 17.76
CA LEU A 31 3.52 -2.36 19.09
C LEU A 31 4.47 -1.14 19.19
N ALA A 32 3.91 -0.05 19.71
CA ALA A 32 4.46 0.90 20.70
C ALA A 32 6.00 1.04 20.91
N GLN A 33 6.82 1.06 19.87
CA GLN A 33 8.22 1.48 19.99
C GLN A 33 8.53 2.57 18.97
N GLY A 34 8.91 3.75 19.47
CA GLY A 34 9.45 4.82 18.63
C GLY A 34 10.66 4.27 17.86
N MET A 35 10.70 4.51 16.56
CA MET A 35 11.74 3.92 15.72
C MET A 35 13.13 4.41 16.12
N SER A 36 13.90 3.54 16.76
CA SER A 36 15.31 3.73 17.04
C SER A 36 16.13 3.02 15.95
N GLY A 37 16.39 3.68 14.83
CA GLY A 37 17.39 3.16 13.86
C GLY A 37 17.23 3.65 12.43
N LYS A 38 18.35 3.59 11.69
CA LYS A 38 18.39 3.76 10.22
C LYS A 38 17.63 2.59 9.59
N LEU A 39 16.36 2.78 9.26
CA LEU A 39 15.61 1.80 8.48
C LEU A 39 16.11 1.80 7.05
N GLN A 40 16.36 0.60 6.53
CA GLN A 40 16.58 0.39 5.12
C GLN A 40 15.22 0.31 4.45
N ARG A 41 15.01 1.16 3.45
CA ARG A 41 13.91 1.01 2.51
C ARG A 41 13.96 -0.42 1.98
N LYS A 42 12.96 -1.24 2.31
CA LYS A 42 12.72 -2.49 1.58
C LYS A 42 12.39 -2.10 0.14
N ILE A 43 12.70 -2.96 -0.83
CA ILE A 43 12.36 -2.68 -2.23
C ILE A 43 11.19 -3.60 -2.58
N PRO A 44 9.94 -3.25 -2.24
CA PRO A 44 8.79 -3.92 -2.85
C PRO A 44 8.81 -3.66 -4.35
N GLU A 45 8.17 -4.54 -5.12
CA GLU A 45 8.06 -4.33 -6.57
C GLU A 45 7.35 -3.00 -6.87
N ILE A 46 6.27 -2.68 -6.14
CA ILE A 46 5.51 -1.44 -6.28
C ILE A 46 5.07 -0.89 -4.92
N TYR A 47 5.51 0.32 -4.57
CA TYR A 47 4.88 1.13 -3.51
C TYR A 47 3.57 1.74 -4.03
N LEU A 48 2.49 1.62 -3.26
CA LEU A 48 1.20 2.27 -3.56
C LEU A 48 1.00 3.52 -2.71
N ARG A 49 1.54 3.56 -1.50
CA ARG A 49 1.52 4.70 -0.58
C ARG A 49 2.91 4.90 0.00
N GLU A 50 3.20 6.12 0.42
CA GLU A 50 4.35 6.37 1.28
C GLU A 50 4.21 5.57 2.57
N TRP A 51 5.31 4.96 3.03
CA TRP A 51 5.33 4.25 4.31
C TRP A 51 5.00 5.18 5.49
N TYR A 52 4.34 4.63 6.51
CA TYR A 52 3.98 5.35 7.71
C TYR A 52 4.84 4.92 8.89
N GLN A 53 5.45 5.90 9.56
CA GLN A 53 6.40 5.68 10.65
C GLN A 53 6.25 6.68 11.81
N ASP A 54 5.30 7.60 11.72
CA ASP A 54 5.22 8.73 12.64
C ASP A 54 4.66 8.34 14.00
N ALA A 55 3.85 7.28 14.04
CA ALA A 55 3.29 6.74 15.27
C ALA A 55 3.00 5.23 15.15
N PRO A 56 2.78 4.55 16.29
CA PRO A 56 2.19 3.22 16.30
C PRO A 56 0.88 3.20 15.51
N ASN A 57 0.62 2.11 14.80
CA ASN A 57 -0.57 1.94 13.97
C ASN A 57 -1.08 0.50 14.05
N PHE A 58 -2.31 0.30 13.58
CA PHE A 58 -2.84 -1.01 13.29
C PHE A 58 -3.56 -1.02 11.94
N GLY A 59 -3.49 -2.15 11.24
CA GLY A 59 -4.22 -2.36 10.00
C GLY A 59 -5.70 -2.58 10.26
N TYR A 60 -6.54 -1.88 9.50
CA TYR A 60 -7.98 -2.00 9.57
C TYR A 60 -8.55 -2.40 8.21
N LEU A 61 -9.29 -3.51 8.20
CA LEU A 61 -9.90 -4.10 7.01
C LEU A 61 -11.40 -4.14 7.14
N ILE A 62 -12.09 -3.75 6.07
CA ILE A 62 -13.53 -3.87 5.92
C ILE A 62 -13.81 -4.74 4.71
N PHE A 63 -14.54 -5.84 4.91
CA PHE A 63 -15.00 -6.70 3.83
C PHE A 63 -16.48 -6.42 3.59
N ASP A 64 -16.83 -6.12 2.35
CA ASP A 64 -18.21 -5.98 1.89
C ASP A 64 -18.47 -7.08 0.86
N LEU A 65 -18.98 -8.21 1.34
CA LEU A 65 -19.18 -9.43 0.56
C LEU A 65 -20.59 -9.55 -0.04
N ASP A 66 -21.49 -8.65 0.33
CA ASP A 66 -22.90 -8.69 -0.07
C ASP A 66 -23.17 -7.91 -1.38
N LYS A 67 -22.17 -7.14 -1.86
CA LYS A 67 -22.22 -6.44 -3.15
C LYS A 67 -22.14 -7.41 -4.34
N GLU A 68 -22.66 -6.95 -5.48
CA GLU A 68 -22.50 -7.65 -6.77
C GLU A 68 -21.02 -7.84 -7.14
N ASP A 69 -20.18 -6.85 -6.83
CA ASP A 69 -18.72 -6.94 -6.88
C ASP A 69 -18.16 -6.77 -5.46
N PRO A 70 -17.87 -7.89 -4.75
CA PRO A 70 -17.35 -7.85 -3.38
C PRO A 70 -16.08 -7.01 -3.27
N SER A 71 -15.93 -6.28 -2.17
CA SER A 71 -14.74 -5.46 -1.97
C SER A 71 -14.11 -5.60 -0.59
N LEU A 72 -12.81 -5.37 -0.55
CA LEU A 72 -12.00 -5.19 0.63
C LEU A 72 -11.52 -3.75 0.65
N ARG A 73 -11.76 -3.05 1.76
CA ARG A 73 -11.18 -1.74 2.03
C ARG A 73 -10.15 -1.84 3.14
N TYR A 74 -9.03 -1.15 2.96
CA TYR A 74 -7.92 -1.13 3.91
C TYR A 74 -7.52 0.30 4.29
N ASN A 75 -7.15 0.48 5.55
CA ASN A 75 -6.43 1.64 6.03
C ASN A 75 -5.52 1.26 7.21
N LEU A 76 -4.58 2.14 7.54
CA LEU A 76 -3.93 2.16 8.83
C LEU A 76 -4.63 3.15 9.74
N ILE A 77 -4.82 2.77 10.99
CA ILE A 77 -5.36 3.64 12.03
C ILE A 77 -4.25 3.93 13.03
N ASP A 78 -4.06 5.21 13.33
CA ASP A 78 -3.05 5.67 14.28
C ASP A 78 -3.53 5.57 15.74
N VAL A 79 -2.70 6.05 16.67
CA VAL A 79 -3.00 6.03 18.11
C VAL A 79 -4.15 6.96 18.52
N PHE A 80 -4.52 7.93 17.68
CA PHE A 80 -5.62 8.85 17.90
C PHE A 80 -6.94 8.35 17.30
N GLY A 81 -6.88 7.29 16.50
CA GLY A 81 -8.03 6.75 15.77
C GLY A 81 -8.21 7.35 14.38
N ASP A 82 -7.26 8.16 13.93
CA ASP A 82 -7.29 8.80 12.62
C ASP A 82 -6.77 7.82 11.54
N THR A 83 -7.31 7.97 10.33
CA THR A 83 -6.83 7.24 9.16
C THR A 83 -5.52 7.85 8.67
N VAL A 84 -4.53 7.00 8.42
CA VAL A 84 -3.21 7.42 7.94
C VAL A 84 -3.21 7.70 6.43
N PHE A 85 -3.97 6.91 5.66
CA PHE A 85 -4.06 7.04 4.21
C PHE A 85 -5.49 7.38 3.78
N ASP A 86 -5.65 7.74 2.51
CA ASP A 86 -6.94 7.53 1.86
C ASP A 86 -7.26 6.03 1.81
N TRP A 87 -8.55 5.72 1.98
CA TRP A 87 -9.04 4.35 1.96
C TRP A 87 -8.66 3.64 0.67
N PHE A 88 -7.88 2.58 0.80
CA PHE A 88 -7.55 1.71 -0.31
C PHE A 88 -8.67 0.70 -0.51
N GLU A 89 -9.08 0.45 -1.76
CA GLU A 89 -10.09 -0.56 -2.08
C GLU A 89 -9.54 -1.56 -3.11
N VAL A 90 -9.86 -2.84 -2.90
CA VAL A 90 -9.69 -3.92 -3.87
C VAL A 90 -11.03 -4.59 -4.06
N ARG A 91 -11.48 -4.68 -5.30
CA ARG A 91 -12.70 -5.37 -5.73
C ARG A 91 -12.37 -6.77 -6.24
N ALA A 92 -13.30 -7.71 -6.11
CA ALA A 92 -13.13 -9.08 -6.57
C ALA A 92 -12.90 -9.13 -8.09
N SER A 93 -13.55 -8.26 -8.85
CA SER A 93 -13.33 -8.09 -10.30
C SER A 93 -11.89 -7.73 -10.68
N GLU A 94 -11.11 -7.17 -9.76
CA GLU A 94 -9.71 -6.81 -9.97
C GLU A 94 -8.75 -7.96 -9.66
N LEU A 95 -9.20 -8.98 -8.93
CA LEU A 95 -8.43 -10.16 -8.55
C LEU A 95 -8.62 -11.30 -9.56
N VAL A 96 -8.54 -10.95 -10.84
CA VAL A 96 -8.73 -11.87 -11.98
C VAL A 96 -7.44 -11.95 -12.79
N ASN A 97 -7.13 -13.14 -13.30
CA ASN A 97 -5.92 -13.35 -14.06
C ASN A 97 -5.83 -12.41 -15.27
N GLY A 98 -4.70 -11.71 -15.42
CA GLY A 98 -4.46 -10.76 -16.50
C GLY A 98 -5.03 -9.35 -16.27
N VAL A 99 -5.81 -9.12 -15.21
CA VAL A 99 -6.31 -7.78 -14.87
C VAL A 99 -5.23 -7.02 -14.10
N LYS A 100 -4.77 -5.91 -14.68
CA LYS A 100 -3.82 -4.98 -14.04
C LYS A 100 -4.57 -3.81 -13.42
N SER A 101 -4.68 -3.78 -12.10
CA SER A 101 -5.50 -2.80 -11.37
C SER A 101 -4.69 -1.79 -10.52
N TRP A 102 -3.42 -2.05 -10.25
CA TRP A 102 -2.60 -1.18 -9.39
C TRP A 102 -2.21 0.20 -9.96
N PRO A 103 -2.03 0.43 -11.27
CA PRO A 103 -1.51 1.72 -11.76
C PRO A 103 -2.38 2.92 -11.39
N GLU A 104 -3.71 2.73 -11.40
CA GLU A 104 -4.68 3.78 -11.03
C GLU A 104 -4.81 3.98 -9.53
N LYS A 105 -4.13 3.15 -8.73
CA LYS A 105 -4.22 3.15 -7.27
C LYS A 105 -2.96 3.66 -6.58
N ILE A 106 -1.92 4.01 -7.34
CA ILE A 106 -0.72 4.63 -6.78
C ILE A 106 -1.07 6.03 -6.32
N ASP A 107 -0.61 6.38 -5.12
CA ASP A 107 -0.74 7.73 -4.60
C ASP A 107 0.10 8.73 -5.38
N GLU A 108 -0.36 9.98 -5.53
CA GLU A 108 0.31 10.98 -6.35
C GLU A 108 1.77 11.18 -5.92
N SER A 109 2.03 11.15 -4.62
CA SER A 109 3.37 11.27 -4.04
C SER A 109 4.33 10.17 -4.51
N GLU A 110 3.86 8.92 -4.54
CA GLU A 110 4.63 7.77 -5.00
C GLU A 110 4.74 7.73 -6.54
N GLN A 111 3.71 8.20 -7.24
CA GLN A 111 3.75 8.35 -8.70
C GLN A 111 4.84 9.37 -9.11
N MET A 112 4.91 10.52 -8.44
CA MET A 112 5.93 11.53 -8.69
C MET A 112 7.35 11.00 -8.42
N LYS A 113 7.56 10.28 -7.32
CA LYS A 113 8.86 9.65 -6.98
C LYS A 113 9.29 8.68 -8.09
N ARG A 114 8.37 7.88 -8.62
CA ARG A 114 8.65 6.96 -9.75
C ARG A 114 9.02 7.68 -11.04
N GLU A 115 8.30 8.73 -11.37
CA GLU A 115 8.57 9.53 -12.57
C GLU A 115 9.95 10.19 -12.47
N TYR A 116 10.30 10.72 -11.30
CA TYR A 116 11.63 11.27 -11.03
C TYR A 116 12.73 10.20 -11.14
N ASP A 117 12.53 9.02 -10.54
CA ASP A 117 13.49 7.92 -10.61
C ASP A 117 13.66 7.39 -12.06
N MET A 118 12.61 7.48 -12.89
CA MET A 118 12.65 7.11 -14.30
C MET A 118 13.33 8.17 -15.18
N TYR A 119 13.28 9.44 -14.78
CA TYR A 119 13.81 10.59 -15.52
C TYR A 119 14.60 11.53 -14.62
N PRO A 120 15.78 11.12 -14.12
CA PRO A 120 16.54 11.88 -13.12
C PRO A 120 17.03 13.25 -13.62
N ASP A 121 17.01 13.49 -14.93
CA ASP A 121 17.48 14.72 -15.57
C ASP A 121 16.36 15.77 -15.76
N LEU A 122 15.11 15.48 -15.38
CA LEU A 122 14.01 16.45 -15.46
C LEU A 122 13.99 17.38 -14.23
N PRO A 123 13.89 18.71 -14.41
CA PRO A 123 13.77 19.62 -13.28
C PRO A 123 12.45 19.37 -12.51
N PRO A 124 12.44 19.55 -11.17
CA PRO A 124 11.22 19.40 -10.38
C PRO A 124 10.15 20.39 -10.87
N ARG A 125 8.91 19.91 -11.01
CA ARG A 125 7.74 20.71 -11.40
C ARG A 125 7.09 21.39 -10.21
#